data_AF-A0A7X9TY17-F1
#
_entry.id   AF-A0A7X9TY17-F1
#
_cell.length_a   1.000
_cell.length_b   1.000
_cell.length_c   1.000
_cell.angle_alpha   90.00
_cell.angle_beta   90.00
_cell.angle_gamma   90.00
#
_symmetry.space_group_name_H-M   'P 1'
#
loop_
_entity.id
_entity.type
_entity.pdbx_description
1 polymer ?
#
loop_
_entity_poly.entity_id
_entity_poly.type
_entity_poly.pdbx_seq_one_letter_code
_entity_poly.pdbx_strand_id
1 'polypeptide(L)'
;MYIKYYFKNFIISIGIFILFFTKWFGGEAFVERTNPIFLTMGLCSTFLFPFSRMIIEKAALRFTTREFWTTGLFTESPGKNGLYAIFYVACTILAVPIFCIYLIYMALKKVA
;
A
#
# COMPACT_ATOMS: atom_id res chain seq x y z
N MET A 1 19.59 0.63 5.57
CA MET A 1 18.85 0.98 4.33
C MET A 1 17.37 0.57 4.40
N TYR A 2 17.05 -0.68 4.79
CA TYR A 2 15.66 -1.17 4.91
C TYR A 2 14.81 -0.44 5.97
N ILE A 3 15.36 -0.11 7.14
CA ILE A 3 14.62 0.57 8.23
C ILE A 3 14.11 1.95 7.81
N LYS A 4 14.97 2.76 7.16
CA LYS A 4 14.60 4.10 6.67
C LYS A 4 13.48 4.02 5.62
N TYR A 5 13.54 3.03 4.74
CA TYR A 5 12.48 2.77 3.75
C TYR A 5 11.17 2.38 4.43
N TYR A 6 11.20 1.44 5.39
CA TYR A 6 10.02 1.00 6.11
C TYR A 6 9.36 2.16 6.86
N PHE A 7 10.15 2.96 7.58
CA PHE A 7 9.65 4.10 8.34
C PHE A 7 9.03 5.18 7.44
N LYS A 8 9.69 5.51 6.32
CA LYS A 8 9.12 6.45 5.32
C LYS A 8 7.78 5.96 4.78
N ASN A 9 7.68 4.68 4.43
CA ASN A 9 6.45 4.10 3.90
C ASN A 9 5.35 3.99 4.95
N PHE A 10 5.71 3.77 6.20
CA PHE A 10 4.78 3.76 7.30
C PHE A 10 4.18 5.14 7.56
N ILE A 11 4.98 6.22 7.47
CA ILE A 11 4.44 7.59 7.54
C ILE A 11 3.45 7.85 6.39
N ILE A 12 3.75 7.39 5.18
CA ILE A 12 2.85 7.53 4.02
C ILE A 12 1.53 6.79 4.28
N SER A 13 1.57 5.56 4.80
CA SER A 13 0.34 4.82 5.08
C SER A 13 -0.49 5.44 6.20
N ILE A 14 0.13 6.02 7.22
CA ILE A 14 -0.57 6.82 8.23
C ILE A 14 -1.29 8.00 7.58
N GLY A 15 -0.62 8.72 6.68
CA GLY A 15 -1.23 9.82 5.94
C GLY A 15 -2.45 9.38 5.13
N ILE A 16 -2.35 8.25 4.41
CA ILE A 16 -3.47 7.65 3.68
C ILE A 16 -4.60 7.27 4.64
N PHE A 17 -4.29 6.61 5.76
CA PHE A 17 -5.28 6.24 6.77
C PHE A 17 -6.05 7.46 7.29
N ILE A 18 -5.35 8.54 7.65
CA ILE A 18 -5.99 9.78 8.11
C ILE A 18 -6.90 10.36 7.02
N LEU A 19 -6.43 10.41 5.76
CA LEU A 19 -7.24 10.94 4.65
C LEU A 19 -8.54 10.16 4.41
N PHE A 20 -8.50 8.82 4.54
CA PHE A 20 -9.68 7.97 4.32
C PHE A 20 -10.60 7.86 5.53
N PHE A 21 -10.07 7.97 6.75
CA PHE A 21 -10.79 7.74 8.00
C PHE A 21 -11.01 9.03 8.82
N THR A 22 -10.84 10.21 8.24
CA THR A 22 -11.23 11.48 8.88
C THR A 22 -12.09 12.32 7.94
N LYS A 23 -12.74 13.37 8.46
CA LYS A 23 -13.59 14.29 7.69
C LYS A 23 -12.80 15.20 6.73
N TRP A 24 -11.56 14.86 6.38
CA TRP A 24 -10.68 15.72 5.57
C TRP A 24 -11.28 16.07 4.19
N PHE A 25 -12.07 15.16 3.61
CA PHE A 25 -12.77 15.40 2.34
C PHE A 25 -14.19 15.99 2.49
N GLY A 26 -14.56 16.50 3.67
CA GLY A 26 -15.81 17.24 3.88
C GLY A 26 -17.10 16.41 3.86
N GLY A 27 -17.02 15.08 3.68
CA GLY A 27 -18.18 14.19 3.81
C GLY A 27 -18.53 13.96 5.29
N GLU A 28 -19.83 13.94 5.60
CA GLU A 28 -20.32 13.45 6.89
C GLU A 28 -19.64 12.12 7.19
N ALA A 29 -19.04 12.03 8.38
CA ALA A 29 -17.91 11.17 8.64
C ALA A 29 -18.20 9.74 8.16
N PHE A 30 -17.34 9.26 7.27
CA PHE A 30 -17.17 7.83 7.07
C PHE A 30 -17.09 7.15 8.45
N VAL A 31 -16.34 7.74 9.40
CA VAL A 31 -16.19 7.33 10.82
C VAL A 31 -17.52 7.14 11.58
N GLU A 32 -18.52 8.02 11.40
CA GLU A 32 -19.79 7.93 12.15
C GLU A 32 -20.65 6.75 11.68
N ARG A 33 -20.43 6.27 10.45
CA ARG A 33 -21.02 5.04 9.89
C ARG A 33 -20.03 3.88 9.78
N THR A 34 -18.78 4.04 10.21
CA THR A 34 -17.74 3.02 9.98
C THR A 34 -17.96 1.85 10.93
N ASN A 35 -18.26 0.71 10.34
CA ASN A 35 -18.23 -0.56 11.04
C ASN A 35 -16.85 -0.75 11.69
N PRO A 36 -16.75 -1.06 13.00
CA PRO A 36 -15.48 -1.26 13.68
C PRO A 36 -14.55 -2.25 12.95
N ILE A 37 -15.11 -3.24 12.26
CA ILE A 37 -14.36 -4.19 11.42
C ILE A 37 -13.58 -3.47 10.31
N PHE A 38 -14.20 -2.49 9.64
CA PHE A 38 -13.55 -1.73 8.57
C PHE A 38 -12.43 -0.84 9.11
N LEU A 39 -12.60 -0.25 10.30
CA LEU A 39 -11.55 0.50 10.97
C LEU A 39 -10.38 -0.41 11.37
N THR A 40 -10.65 -1.59 11.93
CA THR A 40 -9.62 -2.59 12.24
C THR A 40 -8.87 -3.03 10.98
N MET A 41 -9.58 -3.30 9.88
CA MET A 41 -8.95 -3.64 8.60
C MET A 41 -8.06 -2.50 8.08
N GLY A 42 -8.51 -1.25 8.19
CA GLY A 42 -7.72 -0.07 7.82
C GLY A 42 -6.44 0.07 8.64
N LEU A 43 -6.51 -0.17 9.95
CA LEU A 43 -5.33 -0.20 10.82
C LEU A 43 -4.37 -1.32 10.44
N CYS A 44 -4.88 -2.54 10.23
CA CYS A 44 -4.07 -3.66 9.77
C CYS A 44 -3.36 -3.35 8.44
N SER A 45 -4.08 -2.78 7.47
CA SER A 45 -3.51 -2.36 6.19
C SER A 45 -2.43 -1.29 6.35
N THR A 46 -2.59 -0.34 7.27
CA THR A 46 -1.59 0.71 7.56
C THR A 46 -0.26 0.12 8.03
N PHE A 47 -0.30 -0.87 8.94
CA PHE A 47 0.88 -1.57 9.43
C PHE A 47 1.52 -2.48 8.36
N LEU A 48 0.69 -3.12 7.53
CA LEU A 48 1.15 -4.05 6.50
C LEU A 48 1.57 -3.36 5.21
N PHE A 49 1.26 -2.07 5.04
CA PHE A 49 1.55 -1.32 3.82
C PHE A 49 3.03 -1.36 3.38
N PRO A 50 4.03 -1.12 4.25
CA PRO A 50 5.43 -1.16 3.83
C PRO A 50 5.84 -2.54 3.30
N PHE A 51 5.26 -3.61 3.86
CA PHE A 51 5.49 -4.98 3.42
C PHE A 51 4.84 -5.27 2.07
N SER A 52 3.56 -4.90 1.91
CA SER A 52 2.80 -4.99 0.66
C SER A 52 3.53 -4.29 -0.49
N ARG A 53 3.89 -3.03 -0.27
CA ARG A 53 4.62 -2.21 -1.24
C ARG A 53 5.94 -2.86 -1.65
N MET A 54 6.71 -3.37 -0.69
CA MET A 54 7.98 -4.03 -0.98
C MET A 54 7.80 -5.28 -1.86
N ILE A 55 6.77 -6.10 -1.61
CA ILE A 55 6.48 -7.29 -2.44
C ILE A 55 6.09 -6.86 -3.85
N ILE A 56 5.18 -5.89 -3.98
CA ILE A 56 4.70 -5.42 -5.28
C ILE A 56 5.85 -4.79 -6.08
N GLU A 57 6.70 -3.98 -5.45
CA GLU A 57 7.87 -3.39 -6.11
C GLU A 57 8.84 -4.48 -6.60
N LYS A 58 9.14 -5.48 -5.77
CA LYS A 58 10.00 -6.61 -6.16
C LYS A 58 9.39 -7.44 -7.29
N ALA A 59 8.08 -7.67 -7.25
CA ALA A 59 7.36 -8.38 -8.31
C ALA A 59 7.40 -7.58 -9.62
N ALA A 60 7.07 -6.29 -9.58
CA ALA A 60 7.11 -5.43 -10.75
C ALA A 60 8.51 -5.37 -11.37
N LEU A 61 9.55 -5.20 -10.56
CA LEU A 61 10.95 -5.19 -11.04
C LEU A 61 11.40 -6.52 -11.67
N ARG A 62 10.74 -7.64 -11.35
CA ARG A 62 11.01 -8.93 -12.02
C ARG A 62 10.49 -8.97 -13.46
N PHE A 63 9.44 -8.21 -13.76
CA PHE A 63 8.75 -8.25 -15.06
C PHE A 63 8.90 -6.97 -15.89
N THR A 64 9.58 -5.94 -15.37
CA THR A 64 9.71 -4.63 -16.03
C THR A 64 11.18 -4.24 -16.20
N THR A 65 11.47 -3.44 -17.22
CA THR A 65 12.83 -2.93 -17.52
C THR A 65 12.95 -1.48 -17.10
N ARG A 66 14.18 -0.96 -17.02
CA ARG A 66 14.41 0.46 -16.71
C ARG A 66 13.76 1.40 -17.74
N GLU A 67 13.79 1.03 -19.01
CA GLU A 67 13.19 1.79 -20.12
C GLU A 67 11.67 1.93 -19.97
N PHE A 68 10.99 0.88 -19.47
CA PHE A 68 9.57 0.93 -19.15
C PHE A 68 9.24 2.01 -18.10
N TRP A 69 10.09 2.16 -17.08
CA TRP A 69 9.89 3.13 -15.99
C TRP A 69 10.27 4.57 -16.36
N THR A 70 10.86 4.81 -17.52
CA THR A 70 11.31 6.14 -17.95
C THR A 70 10.58 6.67 -19.19
N THR A 71 9.61 5.92 -19.72
CA THR A 71 8.90 6.27 -20.97
C THR A 71 7.39 6.36 -20.74
N GLY A 72 6.68 7.09 -21.63
CA GLY A 72 5.22 7.19 -21.62
C GLY A 72 4.66 7.77 -20.31
N LEU A 73 3.73 7.04 -19.68
CA LEU A 73 3.06 7.44 -18.43
C LEU A 73 4.01 7.55 -17.22
N PHE A 74 5.18 6.91 -17.29
CA PHE A 74 6.20 6.92 -16.23
C PHE A 74 7.28 7.99 -16.44
N THR A 75 7.17 8.78 -17.51
CA THR A 75 8.05 9.94 -17.74
C THR A 75 7.93 10.92 -16.58
N GLU A 76 9.06 11.52 -16.17
CA GLU A 76 9.14 12.51 -15.08
C GLU A 76 8.31 13.76 -15.41
N SER A 77 7.03 13.70 -15.12
CA SER A 77 6.03 14.74 -15.35
C SER A 77 5.11 14.86 -14.13
N PRO A 78 4.37 15.96 -13.96
CA PRO A 78 3.43 16.11 -12.85
C PRO A 78 2.41 14.96 -12.73
N GLY A 79 2.04 14.33 -13.86
CA GLY A 79 1.14 13.17 -13.88
C GLY A 79 1.68 11.94 -13.14
N LYS A 80 3.01 11.82 -13.01
CA LYS A 80 3.68 10.73 -12.27
C LYS A 80 3.32 10.75 -10.78
N ASN A 81 3.11 11.92 -10.19
CA ASN A 81 2.72 12.06 -8.78
C ASN A 81 1.31 11.49 -8.52
N GLY A 82 0.37 11.70 -9.46
CA GLY A 82 -0.96 11.09 -9.39
C GLY A 82 -0.90 9.57 -9.48
N LEU A 83 -0.04 9.04 -10.36
CA LEU A 83 0.18 7.61 -10.51
C LEU A 83 0.75 6.99 -9.22
N TYR A 84 1.68 7.67 -8.55
CA TYR A 84 2.17 7.24 -7.23
C TYR A 84 1.07 7.19 -6.17
N ALA A 85 0.16 8.17 -6.15
CA ALA A 85 -0.96 8.16 -5.21
C ALA A 85 -1.88 6.95 -5.44
N ILE A 86 -2.25 6.68 -6.70
CA ILE A 86 -3.06 5.51 -7.08
C ILE A 86 -2.34 4.22 -6.68
N PHE A 87 -1.04 4.12 -6.97
CA PHE A 87 -0.21 2.97 -6.59
C PHE A 87 -0.20 2.74 -5.07
N TYR A 88 -0.08 3.80 -4.26
CA TYR A 88 -0.09 3.67 -2.80
C TYR A 88 -1.47 3.26 -2.27
N VAL A 89 -2.56 3.78 -2.84
CA VAL A 89 -3.91 3.31 -2.48
C VAL A 89 -4.07 1.83 -2.82
N ALA A 90 -3.65 1.39 -4.02
CA ALA A 90 -3.68 -0.01 -4.41
C ALA A 90 -2.86 -0.91 -3.46
N CYS A 91 -1.64 -0.48 -3.10
CA CYS A 91 -0.80 -1.19 -2.13
C CYS A 91 -1.46 -1.30 -0.74
N THR A 92 -2.25 -0.30 -0.34
CA THR A 92 -2.97 -0.26 0.94
C THR A 92 -4.14 -1.24 0.94
N ILE A 93 -4.92 -1.29 -0.15
CA ILE A 93 -6.04 -2.23 -0.33
C ILE A 93 -5.53 -3.68 -0.36
N LEU A 94 -4.41 -3.92 -1.06
CA LEU A 94 -3.83 -5.25 -1.20
C LEU A 94 -3.00 -5.71 0.00
N ALA A 95 -2.77 -4.85 1.00
CA ALA A 95 -1.83 -5.15 2.09
C ALA A 95 -2.23 -6.37 2.92
N VAL A 96 -3.50 -6.45 3.33
CA VAL A 96 -4.03 -7.60 4.07
C VAL A 96 -4.02 -8.88 3.20
N PRO A 97 -4.58 -8.89 1.97
CA PRO A 97 -4.52 -10.06 1.08
C PRO A 97 -3.10 -10.59 0.84
N ILE A 98 -2.14 -9.70 0.53
CA ILE A 98 -0.75 -10.09 0.27
C ILE A 98 -0.11 -10.71 1.51
N PHE A 99 -0.38 -10.14 2.68
CA PHE A 99 0.11 -10.69 3.94
C PHE A 99 -0.50 -12.06 4.25
N CYS A 100 -1.81 -12.25 4.04
CA CYS A 100 -2.46 -13.55 4.20
C CYS A 100 -1.87 -14.61 3.26
N ILE A 101 -1.67 -14.28 1.98
CA ILE A 101 -1.02 -15.18 1.01
C ILE A 101 0.39 -15.54 1.46
N TYR A 102 1.16 -14.56 1.95
CA TYR A 102 2.50 -14.81 2.47
C TYR A 102 2.50 -15.76 3.68
N LEU A 103 1.57 -15.59 4.62
CA LEU A 103 1.42 -16.50 5.77
C LEU A 103 1.07 -17.92 5.33
N ILE A 104 0.15 -18.08 4.37
CA ILE A 104 -0.23 -19.39 3.82
C ILE A 104 0.99 -20.05 3.17
N TYR A 105 1.73 -19.31 2.34
CA TYR A 105 2.95 -19.81 1.70
C TYR A 105 3.99 -20.29 2.73
N MET A 106 4.21 -19.50 3.78
CA MET A 106 5.13 -19.86 4.87
C MET A 106 4.65 -21.10 5.65
N ALA A 107 3.35 -21.23 5.90
CA ALA A 107 2.78 -22.40 6.57
C ALA A 107 2.96 -23.67 5.73
N LEU A 108 2.66 -23.61 4.42
CA LEU A 108 2.85 -24.74 3.51
C LEU A 108 4.33 -25.15 3.40
N LYS A 109 5.23 -24.17 3.30
CA LYS A 109 6.68 -24.42 3.26
C LYS A 109 7.21 -25.08 4.54
N LYS A 110 6.60 -24.81 5.70
CA LYS A 110 7.01 -25.41 6.98
C LYS A 110 6.51 -26.84 7.14
N VAL A 111 5.47 -27.24 6.39
CA VAL A 111 4.86 -28.57 6.43
C VAL A 111 5.50 -29.53 5.41
N ALA A 112 6.08 -28.99 4.32
CA ALA A 112 6.86 -29.74 3.33
C ALA A 112 8.32 -29.95 3.77
#